data_AF-A0AAV4J0T1-F1
#
_entry.id   AF-A0AAV4J0T1-F1
#
_cell.length_a   1.000
_cell.length_b   1.000
_cell.length_c   1.000
_cell.angle_alpha   90.00
_cell.angle_beta   90.00
_cell.angle_gamma   90.00
#
_symmetry.space_group_name_H-M   'P 1'
#
loop_
_entity.id
_entity.type
_entity.pdbx_description
1 polymer ?
#
loop_
_entity_poly.entity_id
_entity_poly.type
_entity_poly.pdbx_seq_one_letter_code
_entity_poly.pdbx_strand_id
1 'polypeptide(L)'
;MDESLRHDKPNPFVTVNPLSKWSYWWLNPLFKKGYKGWLEECDMYNVCPSDSSKTTGEKLQAAWSKELERHHQGKRVSFLRALLRVFGGQFMLVGLLAFVEEMIKIAQPVLLAVFLDYFSQDSKTTSTEAWLYATGVVLCAVLIGLLHHPYFFESSRVGMKMRVSSCSIIYKKSLRLSNKSLNESSAGQIVNLMSNDVARFDHVRNGSAQHSFQPAL
;
A
#
# COMPACT_ATOMS: atom_id res chain seq x y z
N MET A 1 -23.28 -12.53 2.43
CA MET A 1 -23.69 -11.40 1.59
C MET A 1 -24.13 -12.01 0.28
N ASP A 2 -25.41 -11.92 -0.04
CA ASP A 2 -26.01 -12.57 -1.20
C ASP A 2 -25.38 -12.10 -2.50
N GLU A 3 -24.97 -13.05 -3.33
CA GLU A 3 -24.28 -12.82 -4.59
C GLU A 3 -25.20 -12.17 -5.65
N SER A 4 -26.52 -12.24 -5.44
CA SER A 4 -27.57 -11.70 -6.32
C SER A 4 -27.79 -10.18 -6.25
N LEU A 5 -27.20 -9.49 -5.27
CA LEU A 5 -27.29 -8.02 -5.12
C LEU A 5 -26.05 -7.27 -5.64
N ARG A 6 -25.02 -7.98 -6.12
CA ARG A 6 -23.85 -7.33 -6.71
C ARG A 6 -24.20 -6.79 -8.09
N HIS A 7 -24.30 -5.47 -8.20
CA HIS A 7 -24.24 -4.82 -9.50
C HIS A 7 -22.90 -5.17 -10.17
N ASP A 8 -22.95 -5.85 -11.31
CA ASP A 8 -21.74 -6.23 -12.04
C ASP A 8 -21.15 -5.02 -12.77
N LYS A 9 -20.45 -4.17 -12.00
CA LYS A 9 -19.67 -3.04 -12.51
C LYS A 9 -18.18 -3.40 -12.45
N PRO A 10 -17.59 -3.97 -13.51
CA PRO A 10 -16.20 -4.39 -13.50
C PRO A 10 -15.26 -3.19 -13.30
N ASN A 11 -14.14 -3.43 -12.61
CA ASN A 11 -13.19 -2.37 -12.31
C ASN A 11 -12.43 -1.91 -13.57
N PRO A 12 -12.51 -0.62 -13.96
CA PRO A 12 -11.78 -0.10 -15.11
C PRO A 12 -10.26 -0.26 -14.97
N PHE A 13 -9.73 -0.33 -13.75
CA PHE A 13 -8.32 -0.56 -13.49
C PHE A 13 -7.75 -1.82 -14.19
N VAL A 14 -8.59 -2.82 -14.48
CA VAL A 14 -8.17 -4.04 -15.17
C VAL A 14 -7.92 -3.77 -16.66
N THR A 15 -8.80 -3.01 -17.31
CA THR A 15 -8.85 -2.85 -18.78
C THR A 15 -8.16 -1.60 -19.32
N VAL A 16 -7.98 -0.56 -18.49
CA VAL A 16 -7.40 0.71 -18.95
C VAL A 16 -5.90 0.60 -19.28
N ASN A 17 -5.44 1.47 -20.18
CA ASN A 17 -4.05 1.50 -20.62
C ASN A 17 -3.08 1.90 -19.48
N PRO A 18 -1.77 1.59 -19.58
CA PRO A 18 -0.81 1.88 -18.53
C PRO A 18 -0.71 3.36 -18.14
N LEU A 19 -0.83 4.26 -19.12
CA LEU A 19 -0.79 5.70 -18.87
C LEU A 19 -1.98 6.16 -18.02
N SER A 20 -3.18 5.68 -18.32
CA SER A 20 -4.40 5.96 -17.55
C SER A 20 -4.33 5.33 -16.15
N LYS A 21 -3.66 4.18 -15.98
CA LYS A 21 -3.41 3.61 -14.63
C LYS A 21 -2.49 4.52 -13.84
N TRP A 22 -1.39 4.95 -14.46
CA TRP A 22 -0.38 5.78 -13.83
C TRP A 22 -0.90 7.18 -13.46
N SER A 23 -1.69 7.81 -14.33
CA SER A 23 -2.28 9.14 -14.07
C SER A 23 -3.62 9.09 -13.32
N TYR A 24 -4.10 7.90 -12.94
CA TYR A 24 -5.40 7.68 -12.29
C TYR A 24 -6.62 8.20 -13.07
N TRP A 25 -6.47 8.45 -14.37
CA TRP A 25 -7.51 9.05 -15.21
C TRP A 25 -8.80 8.20 -15.27
N TRP A 26 -8.68 6.91 -15.03
CA TRP A 26 -9.81 5.96 -15.03
C TRP A 26 -10.82 6.23 -13.92
N LEU A 27 -10.48 7.01 -12.89
CA LEU A 27 -11.38 7.43 -11.82
C LEU A 27 -12.28 8.61 -12.20
N ASN A 28 -11.97 9.35 -13.27
CA ASN A 28 -12.72 10.55 -13.65
C ASN A 28 -14.23 10.35 -13.84
N PRO A 29 -14.73 9.24 -14.42
CA PRO A 29 -16.18 8.99 -14.49
C PRO A 29 -16.83 8.93 -13.10
N LEU A 30 -16.13 8.35 -12.12
CA LEU A 30 -16.61 8.25 -10.75
C LEU A 30 -16.62 9.61 -10.06
N PHE A 31 -15.54 10.39 -10.19
CA PHE A 31 -15.49 11.75 -9.66
C PHE A 31 -16.54 12.67 -10.27
N LYS A 32 -16.77 12.56 -11.58
CA LYS A 32 -17.83 13.32 -12.25
C LYS A 32 -19.22 12.93 -11.74
N LYS A 33 -19.44 11.67 -11.37
CA LYS A 33 -20.69 11.23 -10.76
C LYS A 33 -20.85 11.80 -9.35
N GLY A 34 -19.82 11.69 -8.51
CA GLY A 34 -19.82 12.24 -7.15
C GLY A 34 -19.90 13.78 -7.10
N TYR A 35 -19.43 14.48 -8.13
CA TYR A 35 -19.61 15.92 -8.26
C TYR A 35 -21.07 16.31 -8.55
N LYS A 36 -21.83 15.44 -9.23
CA LYS A 36 -23.22 15.70 -9.62
C LYS A 36 -24.26 15.29 -8.57
N GLY A 37 -23.86 14.52 -7.56
CA GLY A 37 -24.74 14.01 -6.52
C GLY A 37 -24.03 13.01 -5.60
N TRP A 38 -24.74 12.52 -4.59
CA TRP A 38 -24.20 11.56 -3.65
C TRP A 38 -23.88 10.22 -4.32
N LEU A 39 -22.75 9.63 -3.96
CA LEU A 39 -22.37 8.29 -4.41
C LEU A 39 -23.09 7.24 -3.57
N GLU A 40 -23.73 6.30 -4.23
CA GLU A 40 -24.35 5.13 -3.61
C GLU A 40 -23.46 3.88 -3.77
N GLU A 41 -23.73 2.84 -2.98
CA GLU A 41 -23.01 1.56 -3.09
C GLU A 41 -23.07 0.97 -4.50
N CYS A 42 -24.21 1.13 -5.18
CA CYS A 42 -24.41 0.65 -6.55
C CYS A 42 -23.47 1.33 -7.56
N ASP A 43 -22.87 2.46 -7.23
CA ASP A 43 -21.95 3.22 -8.09
C ASP A 43 -20.49 2.83 -7.97
N MET A 44 -20.17 2.04 -6.95
CA MET A 44 -18.83 1.53 -6.75
C MET A 44 -18.53 0.44 -7.76
N TYR A 45 -17.30 0.49 -8.27
CA TYR A 45 -16.77 -0.60 -9.07
C TYR A 45 -16.50 -1.82 -8.17
N ASN A 46 -16.62 -3.00 -8.75
CA ASN A 46 -16.20 -4.24 -8.14
C ASN A 46 -14.70 -4.19 -7.78
N VAL A 47 -14.32 -4.93 -6.74
CA VAL A 47 -12.91 -5.08 -6.36
C VAL A 47 -12.15 -5.77 -7.49
N CYS A 48 -10.92 -5.33 -7.76
CA CYS A 48 -10.06 -6.02 -8.72
C CYS A 48 -9.91 -7.50 -8.33
N PRO A 49 -10.01 -8.46 -9.28
CA PRO A 49 -9.90 -9.89 -8.97
C PRO A 49 -8.63 -10.25 -8.18
N SER A 50 -7.51 -9.60 -8.50
CA SER A 50 -6.22 -9.76 -7.82
C SER A 50 -6.23 -9.36 -6.34
N ASP A 51 -7.16 -8.50 -5.96
CA ASP A 51 -7.26 -7.88 -4.64
C ASP A 51 -8.46 -8.46 -3.84
N SER A 52 -9.20 -9.38 -4.45
CA SER A 52 -10.32 -10.07 -3.81
C SER A 52 -9.85 -10.88 -2.61
N SER A 53 -10.73 -10.99 -1.59
CA SER A 53 -10.46 -11.80 -0.39
C SER A 53 -10.30 -13.28 -0.69
N LYS A 54 -10.98 -13.77 -1.73
CA LYS A 54 -10.84 -15.15 -2.22
C LYS A 54 -9.41 -15.40 -2.70
N THR A 55 -8.95 -14.64 -3.69
CA THR A 55 -7.63 -14.83 -4.30
C THR A 55 -6.49 -14.57 -3.30
N THR A 56 -6.55 -13.47 -2.55
CA THR A 56 -5.48 -13.13 -1.60
C THR A 56 -5.47 -14.08 -0.39
N GLY A 57 -6.65 -14.49 0.10
CA GLY A 57 -6.78 -15.47 1.18
C GLY A 57 -6.31 -16.86 0.78
N GLU A 58 -6.60 -17.33 -0.44
CA GLU A 58 -6.10 -18.61 -0.96
C GLU A 58 -4.57 -18.64 -1.10
N LYS A 59 -3.97 -17.55 -1.61
CA LYS A 59 -2.51 -17.41 -1.71
C LYS A 59 -1.83 -17.48 -0.34
N LEU A 60 -2.35 -16.75 0.64
CA LEU A 60 -1.80 -16.77 1.99
C LEU A 60 -2.05 -18.12 2.69
N GLN A 61 -3.19 -18.77 2.44
CA GLN A 61 -3.48 -20.09 2.98
C GLN A 61 -2.50 -21.13 2.45
N ALA A 62 -2.19 -21.10 1.16
CA ALA A 62 -1.19 -22.00 0.57
C ALA A 62 0.21 -21.75 1.15
N ALA A 63 0.60 -20.50 1.36
CA ALA A 63 1.87 -20.16 2.00
C ALA A 63 1.93 -20.60 3.48
N TRP A 64 0.80 -20.51 4.19
CA TRP A 64 0.66 -20.98 5.56
C TRP A 64 0.78 -22.51 5.67
N SER A 65 0.12 -23.26 4.77
CA SER A 65 0.24 -24.72 4.73
C SER A 65 1.69 -25.19 4.54
N LYS A 66 2.45 -24.53 3.65
CA LYS A 66 3.89 -24.79 3.48
C LYS A 66 4.70 -24.53 4.75
N GLU A 67 4.30 -23.55 5.56
CA GLU A 67 4.98 -23.27 6.83
C GLU A 67 4.63 -24.31 7.91
N LEU A 68 3.41 -24.86 7.88
CA LEU A 68 3.01 -26.00 8.72
C LEU A 68 3.75 -27.29 8.34
N GLU A 69 3.97 -27.55 7.06
CA GLU A 69 4.80 -28.70 6.62
C GLU A 69 6.23 -28.60 7.15
N ARG A 70 6.81 -27.39 7.15
CA ARG A 70 8.12 -27.13 7.74
C ARG A 70 8.13 -27.36 9.25
N HIS A 71 7.00 -27.11 9.93
CA HIS A 71 6.85 -27.43 11.34
C HIS A 71 6.99 -28.93 11.61
N HIS A 72 6.34 -29.76 10.78
CA HIS A 72 6.46 -31.21 10.90
C HIS A 72 7.89 -31.71 10.66
N GLN A 73 8.72 -30.94 9.96
CA GLN A 73 10.16 -31.18 9.80
C GLN A 73 11.01 -30.59 10.95
N GLY A 74 10.40 -30.20 12.07
CA GLY A 74 11.09 -29.68 13.25
C GLY A 74 11.49 -28.19 13.19
N LYS A 75 11.01 -27.42 12.20
CA LYS A 75 11.34 -25.99 12.06
C LYS A 75 10.30 -25.11 12.78
N ARG A 76 10.71 -23.95 13.29
CA ARG A 76 9.77 -22.98 13.90
C ARG A 76 8.80 -22.39 12.87
N VAL A 77 7.51 -22.39 13.20
CA VAL A 77 6.44 -21.74 12.41
C VAL A 77 6.52 -20.24 12.56
N SER A 78 6.32 -19.51 11.47
CA SER A 78 6.23 -18.06 11.50
C SER A 78 5.19 -17.56 10.49
N PHE A 79 4.15 -16.90 11.01
CA PHE A 79 3.13 -16.27 10.17
C PHE A 79 3.72 -15.12 9.34
N LEU A 80 4.64 -14.34 9.93
CA LEU A 80 5.37 -13.29 9.21
C LEU A 80 6.11 -13.85 7.99
N ARG A 81 6.71 -15.04 8.11
CA ARG A 81 7.38 -15.68 6.97
C ARG A 81 6.40 -16.09 5.88
N ALA A 82 5.19 -16.54 6.23
CA ALA A 82 4.13 -16.82 5.26
C ALA A 82 3.67 -15.53 4.55
N LEU A 83 3.49 -14.43 5.29
CA LEU A 83 3.19 -13.10 4.73
C LEU A 83 4.28 -12.62 3.77
N LEU A 84 5.55 -12.65 4.19
CA LEU A 84 6.70 -12.25 3.37
C LEU A 84 6.86 -13.13 2.12
N ARG A 85 6.51 -14.43 2.20
CA ARG A 85 6.52 -15.30 1.03
C ARG A 85 5.50 -14.89 -0.04
N VAL A 86 4.35 -14.34 0.36
CA VAL A 86 3.29 -13.92 -0.59
C VAL A 86 3.50 -12.49 -1.07
N PHE A 87 3.82 -11.58 -0.16
CA PHE A 87 3.82 -10.15 -0.43
C PHE A 87 5.22 -9.53 -0.46
N GLY A 88 6.26 -10.25 -0.05
CA GLY A 88 7.62 -9.72 0.07
C GLY A 88 8.18 -9.20 -1.27
N GLY A 89 7.89 -9.86 -2.39
CA GLY A 89 8.31 -9.35 -3.71
C GLY A 89 7.67 -8.00 -4.07
N GLN A 90 6.37 -7.84 -3.79
CA GLN A 90 5.67 -6.56 -3.98
C GLN A 90 6.20 -5.49 -3.04
N PHE A 91 6.44 -5.86 -1.77
CA PHE A 91 7.01 -4.97 -0.76
C PHE A 91 8.42 -4.51 -1.13
N MET A 92 9.27 -5.40 -1.65
CA MET A 92 10.62 -5.05 -2.12
C MET A 92 10.58 -4.09 -3.31
N LEU A 93 9.67 -4.30 -4.27
CA LEU A 93 9.52 -3.40 -5.42
C LEU A 93 9.07 -2.01 -4.98
N VAL A 94 8.07 -1.94 -4.10
CA VAL A 94 7.59 -0.68 -3.50
C VAL A 94 8.70 0.00 -2.70
N GLY A 95 9.49 -0.77 -1.93
CA GLY A 95 10.63 -0.25 -1.18
C GLY A 95 11.76 0.30 -2.06
N LEU A 96 12.02 -0.32 -3.21
CA LEU A 96 12.98 0.20 -4.18
C LEU A 96 12.52 1.53 -4.77
N LEU A 97 11.24 1.66 -5.13
CA LEU A 97 10.68 2.92 -5.62
C LEU A 97 10.74 4.03 -4.55
N ALA A 98 10.44 3.68 -3.29
CA ALA A 98 10.57 4.60 -2.16
C ALA A 98 12.02 5.08 -1.99
N PHE A 99 12.99 4.16 -2.06
CA PHE A 99 14.40 4.49 -1.96
C PHE A 99 14.84 5.48 -3.04
N VAL A 100 14.40 5.28 -4.30
CA VAL A 100 14.70 6.21 -5.40
C VAL A 100 14.08 7.59 -5.14
N GLU A 101 12.83 7.65 -4.68
CA GLU A 101 12.17 8.90 -4.31
C GLU A 101 12.96 9.66 -3.23
N GLU A 102 13.43 8.97 -2.20
CA GLU A 102 14.24 9.57 -1.12
C GLU A 102 15.60 10.07 -1.62
N MET A 103 16.27 9.36 -2.53
CA MET A 103 17.50 9.86 -3.14
C MET A 103 17.26 11.16 -3.92
N ILE A 104 16.14 11.29 -4.63
CA ILE A 104 15.80 12.52 -5.38
C ILE A 104 15.50 13.67 -4.40
N LYS A 105 14.79 13.40 -3.30
CA LYS A 105 14.54 14.40 -2.25
C LYS A 105 15.82 14.91 -1.59
N ILE A 106 16.82 14.05 -1.44
CA ILE A 106 18.15 14.43 -0.92
C ILE A 106 18.95 15.20 -1.97
N ALA A 107 18.87 14.83 -3.25
CA ALA A 107 19.58 15.51 -4.33
C ALA A 107 19.03 16.93 -4.59
N GLN A 108 17.73 17.15 -4.44
CA GLN A 108 17.09 18.44 -4.71
C GLN A 108 17.68 19.62 -3.92
N PRO A 109 17.85 19.58 -2.58
CA PRO A 109 18.47 20.67 -1.82
C PRO A 109 19.95 20.86 -2.17
N VAL A 110 20.68 19.82 -2.56
CA VAL A 110 22.07 19.94 -3.03
C VAL A 110 22.14 20.71 -4.34
N LEU A 111 21.30 20.35 -5.31
CA LEU A 111 21.19 21.08 -6.58
C LEU A 111 20.76 22.53 -6.36
N LEU A 112 19.84 22.76 -5.42
CA LEU A 112 19.42 24.11 -5.05
C LEU A 112 20.56 24.91 -4.40
N ALA A 113 21.35 24.31 -3.51
CA ALA A 113 22.47 24.99 -2.87
C ALA A 113 23.54 25.42 -3.90
N VAL A 114 23.88 24.53 -4.84
CA VAL A 114 24.84 24.86 -5.91
C VAL A 114 24.27 25.88 -6.89
N PHE A 115 22.96 25.83 -7.17
CA PHE A 115 22.29 26.88 -7.95
C PHE A 115 22.37 28.25 -7.25
N LEU A 116 22.16 28.30 -5.95
CA LEU A 116 22.23 29.55 -5.18
C LEU A 116 23.65 30.12 -5.11
N ASP A 117 24.69 29.28 -5.13
CA ASP A 117 26.08 29.71 -5.14
C ASP A 117 26.45 30.56 -6.37
N TYR A 118 25.73 30.41 -7.49
CA TYR A 118 25.88 31.28 -8.66
C TYR A 118 25.73 32.78 -8.32
N PHE A 119 24.89 33.11 -7.33
CA PHE A 119 24.63 34.50 -6.90
C PHE A 119 25.63 35.02 -5.85
N SER A 120 26.60 34.21 -5.42
CA SER A 120 27.69 34.63 -4.53
C SER A 120 28.68 35.54 -5.25
N GLN A 121 29.31 36.48 -4.54
CA GLN A 121 30.26 37.44 -5.13
C GLN A 121 31.51 36.77 -5.73
N ASP A 122 31.94 35.62 -5.18
CA ASP A 122 33.12 34.85 -5.60
C ASP A 122 32.75 33.58 -6.40
N SER A 123 31.56 33.56 -7.02
CA SER A 123 31.07 32.36 -7.70
C SER A 123 31.96 31.98 -8.88
N LYS A 124 32.28 30.68 -8.99
CA LYS A 124 33.00 30.10 -10.14
C LYS A 124 32.03 29.51 -11.18
N THR A 125 30.75 29.48 -10.84
CA THR A 125 29.69 28.84 -11.60
C THR A 125 29.32 29.70 -12.80
N THR A 126 29.35 29.11 -13.99
CA THR A 126 28.94 29.79 -15.22
C THR A 126 27.42 29.89 -15.33
N SER A 127 26.91 30.83 -16.14
CA SER A 127 25.46 30.97 -16.36
C SER A 127 24.82 29.71 -16.95
N THR A 128 25.56 28.95 -17.77
CA THR A 128 25.08 27.67 -18.34
C THR A 128 24.90 26.61 -17.25
N GLU A 129 25.85 26.50 -16.32
CA GLU A 129 25.76 25.58 -15.18
C GLU A 129 24.61 25.97 -14.24
N ALA A 130 24.41 27.26 -13.99
CA ALA A 130 23.27 27.74 -13.21
C ALA A 130 21.92 27.34 -13.83
N TRP A 131 21.75 27.49 -15.14
CA TRP A 131 20.55 27.01 -15.85
C TRP A 131 20.36 25.50 -15.75
N LEU A 132 21.46 24.73 -15.81
CA LEU A 132 21.43 23.28 -15.64
C LEU A 132 20.97 22.89 -14.22
N TYR A 133 21.51 23.53 -13.18
CA TYR A 133 21.10 23.27 -11.79
C TYR A 133 19.66 23.68 -11.53
N ALA A 134 19.22 24.84 -12.01
CA ALA A 134 17.83 25.29 -11.90
C ALA A 134 16.86 24.30 -12.56
N THR A 135 17.19 23.85 -13.77
CA THR A 135 16.41 22.82 -14.48
C THR A 135 16.40 21.51 -13.69
N GLY A 136 17.54 21.12 -13.11
CA GLY A 136 17.66 19.96 -12.23
C GLY A 136 16.72 20.03 -11.03
N VAL A 137 16.64 21.18 -10.34
CA VAL A 137 15.72 21.38 -9.20
C VAL A 137 14.26 21.19 -9.60
N VAL A 138 13.85 21.74 -10.76
CA VAL A 138 12.48 21.58 -11.29
C VAL A 138 12.21 20.13 -11.68
N LEU A 139 13.16 19.47 -12.35
CA LEU A 139 13.05 18.07 -12.72
C LEU A 139 12.93 17.17 -11.48
N CYS A 140 13.70 17.42 -10.42
CA CYS A 140 13.55 16.72 -9.15
C CYS A 140 12.13 16.87 -8.58
N ALA A 141 11.59 18.10 -8.54
CA ALA A 141 10.23 18.35 -8.03
C ALA A 141 9.17 17.57 -8.83
N VAL A 142 9.26 17.58 -10.16
CA VAL A 142 8.37 16.83 -11.03
C VAL A 142 8.51 15.33 -10.78
N LEU A 143 9.72 14.79 -10.79
CA LEU A 143 9.97 13.36 -10.56
C LEU A 143 9.47 12.89 -9.20
N ILE A 144 9.65 13.69 -8.15
CA ILE A 144 9.09 13.38 -6.82
C ILE A 144 7.57 13.22 -6.91
N GLY A 145 6.85 14.19 -7.50
CA GLY A 145 5.40 14.10 -7.66
C GLY A 145 4.96 12.88 -8.50
N LEU A 146 5.69 12.61 -9.58
CA LEU A 146 5.42 11.50 -10.50
C LEU A 146 5.67 10.11 -9.88
N LEU A 147 6.64 9.99 -8.98
CA LEU A 147 6.96 8.73 -8.29
C LEU A 147 6.13 8.53 -7.03
N HIS A 148 5.86 9.60 -6.29
CA HIS A 148 5.20 9.56 -4.99
C HIS A 148 3.81 8.91 -5.07
N HIS A 149 2.97 9.33 -6.03
CA HIS A 149 1.60 8.83 -6.11
C HIS A 149 1.51 7.33 -6.46
N PRO A 150 2.19 6.80 -7.49
CA PRO A 150 2.23 5.36 -7.76
C PRO A 150 2.80 4.55 -6.60
N TYR A 151 3.90 5.01 -5.99
CA TYR A 151 4.51 4.39 -4.82
C TYR A 151 3.50 4.29 -3.67
N PHE A 152 2.87 5.41 -3.32
CA PHE A 152 1.92 5.49 -2.22
C PHE A 152 0.73 4.55 -2.45
N PHE A 153 0.15 4.58 -3.64
CA PHE A 153 -0.99 3.73 -3.99
C PHE A 153 -0.64 2.24 -3.89
N GLU A 154 0.46 1.79 -4.49
CA GLU A 154 0.83 0.37 -4.44
C GLU A 154 1.24 -0.07 -3.03
N SER A 155 1.89 0.80 -2.24
CA SER A 155 2.19 0.54 -0.82
C SER A 155 0.91 0.30 -0.01
N SER A 156 -0.06 1.21 -0.09
CA SER A 156 -1.36 1.07 0.58
C SER A 156 -2.12 -0.16 0.09
N ARG A 157 -2.07 -0.43 -1.22
CA ARG A 157 -2.73 -1.59 -1.83
C ARG A 157 -2.15 -2.92 -1.34
N VAL A 158 -0.83 -3.01 -1.12
CA VAL A 158 -0.18 -4.20 -0.53
C VAL A 158 -0.61 -4.38 0.92
N GLY A 159 -0.62 -3.31 1.73
CA GLY A 159 -1.10 -3.35 3.12
C GLY A 159 -2.54 -3.87 3.23
N MET A 160 -3.44 -3.35 2.38
CA MET A 160 -4.83 -3.81 2.28
C MET A 160 -4.92 -5.31 1.94
N LYS A 161 -4.11 -5.81 1.00
CA LYS A 161 -4.09 -7.25 0.66
C LYS A 161 -3.61 -8.10 1.84
N MET A 162 -2.60 -7.65 2.59
CA MET A 162 -2.14 -8.33 3.81
C MET A 162 -3.24 -8.41 4.85
N ARG A 163 -3.97 -7.30 5.10
CA ARG A 163 -5.10 -7.24 6.02
C ARG A 163 -6.21 -8.21 5.63
N VAL A 164 -6.70 -8.08 4.40
CA VAL A 164 -7.83 -8.87 3.87
C VAL A 164 -7.52 -10.36 3.87
N SER A 165 -6.31 -10.75 3.45
CA SER A 165 -5.89 -12.16 3.43
C SER A 165 -5.74 -12.75 4.84
N SER A 166 -5.20 -11.97 5.78
CA SER A 166 -5.07 -12.38 7.19
C SER A 166 -6.44 -12.58 7.83
N CYS A 167 -7.37 -11.62 7.67
CA CYS A 167 -8.75 -11.77 8.14
C CYS A 167 -9.45 -12.99 7.52
N SER A 168 -9.24 -13.24 6.22
CA SER A 168 -9.81 -14.41 5.54
C SER A 168 -9.37 -15.74 6.17
N ILE A 169 -8.08 -15.88 6.50
CA ILE A 169 -7.55 -17.09 7.14
C ILE A 169 -8.01 -17.21 8.58
N ILE A 170 -7.98 -16.12 9.35
CA ILE A 170 -8.45 -16.10 10.75
C ILE A 170 -9.91 -16.53 10.80
N TYR A 171 -10.75 -15.99 9.92
CA TYR A 171 -12.16 -16.36 9.81
C TYR A 171 -12.36 -17.83 9.41
N LYS A 172 -11.64 -18.33 8.40
CA LYS A 172 -11.70 -19.76 8.03
C LYS A 172 -11.25 -20.68 9.16
N LYS A 173 -10.28 -20.24 9.97
CA LYS A 173 -9.78 -21.00 11.12
C LYS A 173 -10.78 -20.97 12.29
N SER A 174 -11.39 -19.82 12.58
CA SER A 174 -12.37 -19.68 13.68
C SER A 174 -13.60 -20.56 13.46
N LEU A 175 -14.08 -20.69 12.21
CA LEU A 175 -15.17 -21.59 11.84
C LEU A 175 -14.85 -23.09 12.02
N ARG A 176 -13.57 -23.45 12.18
CA ARG A 176 -13.12 -24.85 12.33
C ARG A 176 -12.60 -25.17 13.73
N LEU A 177 -12.60 -24.20 14.64
CA LEU A 177 -12.19 -24.42 16.03
C LEU A 177 -13.31 -25.10 16.82
N SER A 178 -12.95 -25.99 17.74
CA SER A 178 -13.91 -26.61 18.64
C SER A 178 -14.40 -25.59 19.68
N ASN A 179 -15.63 -25.75 20.16
CA ASN A 179 -16.22 -24.90 21.21
C ASN A 179 -15.33 -24.81 22.48
N LYS A 180 -14.56 -25.87 22.78
CA LYS A 180 -13.62 -25.87 23.91
C LYS A 180 -12.46 -24.87 23.72
N SER A 181 -11.87 -24.84 22.51
CA SER A 181 -10.82 -23.87 22.16
C SER A 181 -11.34 -22.44 21.95
N LEU A 182 -12.61 -22.28 21.56
CA LEU A 182 -13.28 -20.98 21.44
C LEU A 182 -13.66 -20.37 22.80
N ASN A 183 -13.86 -21.19 23.83
CA ASN A 183 -14.03 -20.69 25.20
C ASN A 183 -12.69 -20.22 25.81
N GLU A 184 -11.55 -20.80 25.40
CA GLU A 184 -10.21 -20.35 25.81
C GLU A 184 -9.74 -19.08 25.06
N SER A 185 -10.09 -18.96 23.78
CA SER A 185 -9.90 -17.74 22.98
C SER A 185 -11.26 -17.12 22.66
N SER A 186 -11.71 -16.18 23.49
CA SER A 186 -13.07 -15.64 23.38
C SER A 186 -13.33 -15.06 21.99
N ALA A 187 -14.54 -15.22 21.46
CA ALA A 187 -14.91 -14.64 20.16
C ALA A 187 -14.59 -13.12 20.08
N GLY A 188 -14.69 -12.42 21.21
CA GLY A 188 -14.28 -11.02 21.34
C GLY A 188 -12.78 -10.78 21.11
N GLN A 189 -11.90 -11.67 21.55
CA GLN A 189 -10.45 -11.58 21.29
C GLN A 189 -10.15 -11.74 19.79
N ILE A 190 -10.86 -12.64 19.09
CA ILE A 190 -10.69 -12.83 17.64
C ILE A 190 -11.15 -11.58 16.87
N VAL A 191 -12.29 -11.00 17.27
CA VAL A 191 -12.78 -9.74 16.68
C VAL A 191 -11.83 -8.58 16.97
N ASN A 192 -11.29 -8.51 18.19
CA ASN A 192 -10.30 -7.49 18.57
C ASN A 192 -9.02 -7.61 17.73
N LEU A 193 -8.50 -8.83 17.56
CA LEU A 193 -7.33 -9.11 16.72
C LEU A 193 -7.57 -8.67 15.26
N MET A 194 -8.71 -9.00 14.67
CA MET A 194 -9.04 -8.61 13.29
C MET A 194 -9.25 -7.10 13.12
N SER A 195 -9.79 -6.43 14.14
CA SER A 195 -10.16 -5.01 14.08
C SER A 195 -9.01 -4.08 14.43
N ASN A 196 -8.13 -4.48 15.35
CA ASN A 196 -7.02 -3.66 15.84
C ASN A 196 -5.67 -4.09 15.25
N ASP A 197 -5.25 -5.33 15.47
CA ASP A 197 -3.91 -5.78 15.08
C ASP A 197 -3.76 -5.90 13.56
N VAL A 198 -4.74 -6.53 12.90
CA VAL A 198 -4.68 -6.75 11.45
C VAL A 198 -4.95 -5.45 10.68
N ALA A 199 -5.70 -4.50 11.26
CA ALA A 199 -5.92 -3.17 10.67
C ALA A 199 -4.66 -2.29 10.68
N ARG A 200 -3.65 -2.60 11.51
CA ARG A 200 -2.36 -1.92 11.46
C ARG A 200 -1.61 -2.17 10.15
N PHE A 201 -1.92 -3.23 9.40
CA PHE A 201 -1.31 -3.45 8.08
C PHE A 201 -1.62 -2.34 7.08
N ASP A 202 -2.79 -1.71 7.18
CA ASP A 202 -3.14 -0.54 6.37
C ASP A 202 -2.32 0.69 6.78
N HIS A 203 -1.85 0.70 8.02
CA HIS A 203 -1.07 1.77 8.66
C HIS A 203 0.42 1.47 8.75
N VAL A 204 0.95 0.43 8.08
CA VAL A 204 2.42 0.16 8.00
C VAL A 204 3.18 1.37 7.45
N ARG A 205 2.46 2.33 6.86
CA ARG A 205 2.88 3.67 6.48
C ARG A 205 3.20 4.66 7.63
N ASN A 206 2.54 4.59 8.78
CA ASN A 206 2.52 5.69 9.77
C ASN A 206 3.52 5.57 10.94
N GLY A 207 4.39 4.56 10.93
CA GLY A 207 5.34 4.30 12.02
C GLY A 207 6.41 5.38 12.27
N SER A 208 6.53 6.38 11.38
CA SER A 208 7.55 7.44 11.46
C SER A 208 7.00 8.86 11.63
N ALA A 209 5.68 9.06 11.75
CA ALA A 209 5.11 10.43 11.81
C ALA A 209 4.04 10.68 12.90
N GLN A 210 3.64 9.67 13.68
CA GLN A 210 2.58 9.86 14.71
C GLN A 210 3.07 9.90 16.16
N HIS A 211 4.38 9.83 16.42
CA HIS A 211 4.90 9.87 17.80
C HIS A 211 5.16 11.27 18.35
N SER A 212 4.86 12.34 17.60
CA SER A 212 5.28 13.71 17.95
C SER A 212 4.17 14.71 18.23
N PHE A 213 2.89 14.32 18.39
CA PHE A 213 1.87 15.24 18.89
C PHE A 213 0.74 14.51 19.65
N GLN A 214 0.99 14.22 20.93
CA GLN A 214 -0.07 14.26 21.94
C GLN A 214 0.33 15.33 22.96
N PRO A 215 -0.35 16.48 23.03
CA PRO A 215 -0.22 17.36 24.18
C PRO A 215 -0.85 16.65 25.39
N ALA A 216 -0.06 16.54 26.46
CA ALA A 216 -0.57 16.14 27.76
C ALA A 216 -1.61 17.16 28.22
N LEU A 217 -2.83 16.69 28.43
CA LEU A 217 -3.79 17.26 29.38
C LEU A 217 -3.99 16.22 30.47
#